data_AF-A0A9Q5N9Z6-F1
#
_entry.id   AF-A0A9Q5N9Z6-F1
#
_cell.length_a   1.000
_cell.length_b   1.000
_cell.length_c   1.000
_cell.angle_alpha   90.00
_cell.angle_beta   90.00
_cell.angle_gamma   90.00
#
_symmetry.space_group_name_H-M   'P 1'
#
loop_
_entity.id
_entity.type
_entity.pdbx_description
1 polymer ?
#
loop_
_entity_poly.entity_id
_entity_poly.type
_entity_poly.pdbx_seq_one_letter_code
_entity_poly.pdbx_strand_id
1 'polypeptide(L)'
;MLPSATNATILNERDELLEILSSMGVKLPASTRLHVDALQEHLTKALDRSQRHAELFQHRRPNVGSFEPWIMGSGKTVKEAMISYNLQEIAGGGDIGSFNELRIMLSESIGMAYELGMASIFVSEDSERDRLIKLKVTGLYKMDDDTPLIAVEYKLGNAKDDDEEGNLMLNSPGGHTVFRKLLEINATHSSEDRSRSSITGMTPSYLLPLHPLNHRDIGSLCKDVGCIICGSPSAAHCSRCRSIPYCGAACQRSDWQRHKTSCLALDTGIWIRTKYSTTNLQGMLNRTSQAVENIPQENEPAGYGDNSFIVKLQLSPVDGNSMLVYDRKRSFVGQILRSNDHENFERLQRVVSTGHLGLKIYLWSKYVGDHTLVSKEKKKPNIYTDHLTQPDNEIA
;
A
#
# COMPACT_ATOMS: atom_id res chain seq x y z
N MET A 1 1.77 36.01 -16.84
CA MET A 1 2.68 35.02 -17.45
C MET A 1 2.76 33.85 -16.48
N LEU A 2 1.99 32.79 -16.76
CA LEU A 2 2.04 31.56 -15.98
C LEU A 2 3.39 30.86 -16.24
N PRO A 3 3.99 30.18 -15.26
CA PRO A 3 5.24 29.46 -15.47
C PRO A 3 4.99 28.34 -16.50
N SER A 4 5.87 28.30 -17.51
CA SER A 4 6.02 27.19 -18.45
C SER A 4 5.94 25.85 -17.72
N ALA A 5 5.06 24.97 -18.18
CA ALA A 5 5.01 23.58 -17.75
C ALA A 5 6.43 23.01 -17.78
N THR A 6 6.88 22.55 -16.62
CA THR A 6 8.12 21.80 -16.44
C THR A 6 8.05 20.57 -17.35
N ASN A 7 9.08 20.37 -18.19
CA ASN A 7 9.31 19.14 -18.93
C ASN A 7 9.28 17.94 -17.96
N ALA A 8 8.12 17.33 -17.78
CA ALA A 8 8.00 16.08 -17.06
C ALA A 8 8.63 15.02 -17.97
N THR A 9 9.73 14.41 -17.54
CA THR A 9 10.32 13.28 -18.26
C THR A 9 9.28 12.17 -18.31
N ILE A 10 8.79 11.83 -19.51
CA ILE A 10 7.87 10.71 -19.70
C ILE A 10 8.54 9.45 -19.17
N LEU A 11 8.04 8.94 -18.04
CA LEU A 11 8.53 7.70 -17.47
C LEU A 11 8.14 6.53 -18.37
N ASN A 12 9.02 5.54 -18.44
CA ASN A 12 8.66 4.24 -18.98
C ASN A 12 7.61 3.57 -18.07
N GLU A 13 6.84 2.64 -18.63
CA GLU A 13 5.73 1.98 -17.93
C GLU A 13 6.15 1.37 -16.59
N ARG A 14 7.34 0.77 -16.52
CA ARG A 14 7.82 0.10 -15.31
C ARG A 14 8.06 1.10 -14.18
N ASP A 15 8.72 2.21 -14.48
CA ASP A 15 9.04 3.24 -13.47
C ASP A 15 7.78 4.01 -13.05
N GLU A 16 6.85 4.26 -13.98
CA GLU A 16 5.53 4.81 -13.66
C GLU A 16 4.75 3.89 -12.68
N LEU A 17 4.72 2.57 -12.93
CA LEU A 17 4.07 1.63 -12.01
C LEU A 17 4.70 1.62 -10.61
N LEU A 18 6.03 1.77 -10.52
CA LEU A 18 6.72 1.86 -9.23
C LEU A 18 6.37 3.16 -8.49
N GLU A 19 6.27 4.28 -9.20
CA GLU A 19 5.87 5.56 -8.63
C GLU A 19 4.42 5.51 -8.13
N ILE A 20 3.50 4.97 -8.94
CA ILE A 20 2.10 4.78 -8.55
C ILE A 20 2.02 3.90 -7.28
N LEU A 21 2.68 2.74 -7.27
CA LEU A 21 2.72 1.85 -6.10
C LEU A 21 3.32 2.56 -4.87
N SER A 22 4.39 3.34 -5.06
CA SER A 22 4.99 4.13 -3.99
C SER A 22 4.00 5.15 -3.42
N SER A 23 3.22 5.84 -4.27
CA SER A 23 2.18 6.78 -3.85
C SER A 23 1.02 6.13 -3.08
N MET A 24 0.84 4.81 -3.23
CA MET A 24 -0.09 4.00 -2.43
C MET A 24 0.54 3.49 -1.12
N GLY A 25 1.80 3.84 -0.83
CA GLY A 25 2.58 3.34 0.31
C GLY A 25 3.28 2.00 0.07
N VAL A 26 3.11 1.39 -1.10
CA VAL A 26 3.76 0.12 -1.49
C VAL A 26 5.17 0.40 -1.99
N LYS A 27 6.07 0.69 -1.04
CA LYS A 27 7.49 0.97 -1.32
C LYS A 27 8.26 -0.34 -1.52
N LEU A 28 8.44 -0.70 -2.79
CA LEU A 28 9.33 -1.78 -3.21
C LEU A 28 10.79 -1.31 -3.18
N PRO A 29 11.78 -2.21 -2.97
CA PRO A 29 13.19 -1.83 -2.98
C PRO A 29 13.58 -1.20 -4.32
N ALA A 30 14.41 -0.16 -4.32
CA ALA A 30 14.90 0.47 -5.57
C ALA A 30 15.64 -0.51 -6.49
N SER A 31 16.20 -1.58 -5.93
CA SER A 31 16.86 -2.66 -6.66
C SER A 31 15.91 -3.74 -7.17
N THR A 32 14.59 -3.58 -7.00
CA THR A 32 13.59 -4.56 -7.44
C THR A 32 13.75 -4.87 -8.92
N ARG A 33 13.68 -6.15 -9.26
CA ARG A 33 13.79 -6.66 -10.63
C ARG A 33 12.46 -7.19 -11.16
N LEU A 34 11.36 -6.94 -10.44
CA LEU A 34 10.02 -7.32 -10.88
C LEU A 34 9.74 -6.76 -12.29
N HIS A 35 9.17 -7.63 -13.11
CA HIS A 35 8.69 -7.32 -14.45
C HIS A 35 7.39 -6.52 -14.38
N VAL A 36 7.05 -5.86 -15.49
CA VAL A 36 5.84 -5.02 -15.63
C VAL A 36 4.58 -5.79 -15.22
N ASP A 37 4.40 -7.02 -15.68
CA ASP A 37 3.22 -7.84 -15.34
C ASP A 37 3.06 -8.04 -13.83
N ALA A 38 4.16 -8.31 -13.11
CA ALA A 38 4.14 -8.46 -11.67
C ALA A 38 3.81 -7.13 -10.97
N LEU A 39 4.32 -6.00 -11.47
CA LEU A 39 3.98 -4.67 -10.94
C LEU A 39 2.51 -4.32 -11.20
N GLN A 40 1.97 -4.66 -12.38
CA GLN A 40 0.55 -4.50 -12.69
C GLN A 40 -0.34 -5.36 -11.77
N GLU A 41 0.09 -6.57 -11.44
CA GLU A 41 -0.60 -7.43 -10.47
C GLU A 41 -0.59 -6.80 -9.07
N HIS A 42 0.54 -6.24 -8.64
CA HIS A 42 0.63 -5.52 -7.37
C HIS A 42 -0.31 -4.30 -7.36
N LEU A 43 -0.35 -3.53 -8.44
CA LEU A 43 -1.25 -2.38 -8.56
C LEU A 43 -2.71 -2.81 -8.50
N THR A 44 -3.06 -3.92 -9.17
CA THR A 44 -4.41 -4.49 -9.13
C THR A 44 -4.82 -4.85 -7.72
N LYS A 45 -3.99 -5.61 -7.01
CA LYS A 45 -4.25 -5.98 -5.60
C LYS A 45 -4.32 -4.75 -4.68
N ALA A 46 -3.49 -3.74 -4.94
CA ALA A 46 -3.51 -2.49 -4.19
C ALA A 46 -4.82 -1.73 -4.38
N LEU A 47 -5.30 -1.61 -5.62
CA LEU A 47 -6.58 -0.94 -5.93
C LEU A 47 -7.79 -1.71 -5.39
N ASP A 48 -7.79 -3.05 -5.44
CA ASP A 48 -8.87 -3.84 -4.83
C ASP A 48 -8.97 -3.63 -3.31
N ARG A 49 -7.81 -3.55 -2.64
CA ARG A 49 -7.73 -3.33 -1.19
C ARG A 49 -8.09 -1.91 -0.79
N SER A 50 -7.68 -0.89 -1.57
CA SER A 50 -8.08 0.50 -1.31
C SER A 50 -9.58 0.72 -1.49
N GLN A 51 -10.23 -0.05 -2.37
CA GLN A 51 -11.68 -0.05 -2.53
C GLN A 51 -12.43 -0.84 -1.45
N ARG A 52 -11.72 -1.57 -0.57
CA ARG A 52 -12.31 -2.52 0.38
C ARG A 52 -13.26 -3.53 -0.29
N HIS A 53 -12.96 -3.89 -1.55
CA HIS A 53 -13.87 -4.65 -2.42
C HIS A 53 -14.30 -5.98 -1.80
N ALA A 54 -13.32 -6.73 -1.26
CA ALA A 54 -13.56 -8.00 -0.60
C ALA A 54 -14.48 -7.89 0.63
N GLU A 55 -14.38 -6.79 1.39
CA GLU A 55 -15.21 -6.55 2.57
C GLU A 55 -16.64 -6.19 2.16
N LEU A 56 -16.78 -5.29 1.18
CA LEU A 56 -18.08 -4.79 0.73
C LEU A 56 -18.90 -5.85 -0.01
N PHE A 57 -18.25 -6.66 -0.85
CA PHE A 57 -18.96 -7.63 -1.70
C PHE A 57 -18.76 -9.10 -1.28
N GLN A 58 -18.00 -9.37 -0.22
CA GLN A 58 -17.76 -10.74 0.29
C GLN A 58 -17.30 -11.71 -0.82
N HIS A 59 -16.40 -11.24 -1.69
CA HIS A 59 -15.89 -11.96 -2.87
C HIS A 59 -16.94 -12.32 -3.94
N ARG A 60 -18.09 -11.63 -3.98
CA ARG A 60 -19.10 -11.77 -5.03
C ARG A 60 -18.99 -10.67 -6.06
N ARG A 61 -19.51 -10.94 -7.27
CA ARG A 61 -19.66 -9.92 -8.30
C ARG A 61 -20.91 -9.08 -8.03
N PRO A 62 -20.82 -7.75 -7.88
CA PRO A 62 -22.00 -6.93 -7.67
C PRO A 62 -22.85 -6.82 -8.93
N ASN A 63 -24.17 -6.84 -8.73
CA ASN A 63 -25.14 -6.34 -9.70
C ASN A 63 -25.46 -4.89 -9.33
N VAL A 64 -24.77 -3.94 -9.96
CA VAL A 64 -24.79 -2.52 -9.58
C VAL A 64 -26.20 -1.94 -9.59
N GLY A 65 -27.02 -2.26 -10.60
CA GLY A 65 -28.39 -1.76 -10.70
C GLY A 65 -29.37 -2.32 -9.64
N SER A 66 -28.94 -3.25 -8.79
CA SER A 66 -29.79 -3.84 -7.73
C SER A 66 -29.70 -3.12 -6.38
N PHE A 67 -28.74 -2.20 -6.22
CA PHE A 67 -28.58 -1.41 -4.99
C PHE A 67 -29.62 -0.30 -4.89
N GLU A 68 -29.92 0.14 -3.66
CA GLU A 68 -30.81 1.26 -3.44
C GLU A 68 -30.17 2.58 -3.93
N PRO A 69 -30.94 3.52 -4.49
CA PRO A 69 -30.42 4.83 -4.89
C PRO A 69 -29.86 5.61 -3.68
N TRP A 70 -28.77 6.35 -3.91
CA TRP A 70 -28.26 7.30 -2.92
C TRP A 70 -29.17 8.53 -2.82
N ILE A 71 -29.68 8.83 -1.64
CA ILE A 71 -30.61 9.95 -1.43
C ILE A 71 -29.87 11.15 -0.81
N MET A 72 -29.74 12.21 -1.60
CA MET A 72 -29.13 13.48 -1.17
C MET A 72 -29.89 14.11 0.00
N GLY A 73 -29.16 14.63 0.99
CA GLY A 73 -29.71 15.40 2.13
C GLY A 73 -30.07 14.59 3.38
N SER A 74 -29.79 13.27 3.40
CA SER A 74 -30.02 12.40 4.56
C SER A 74 -28.77 12.09 5.40
N GLY A 75 -27.61 12.58 4.98
CA GLY A 75 -26.30 12.28 5.59
C GLY A 75 -25.16 13.02 4.91
N LYS A 76 -24.00 12.37 4.79
CA LYS A 76 -22.84 12.91 4.06
C LYS A 76 -23.20 13.20 2.61
N THR A 77 -22.56 14.22 2.05
CA THR A 77 -22.62 14.41 0.60
C THR A 77 -21.79 13.29 -0.10
N VAL A 78 -22.04 13.03 -1.38
CA VAL A 78 -21.24 12.11 -2.21
C VAL A 78 -19.75 12.48 -2.19
N LYS A 79 -19.42 13.77 -2.35
CA LYS A 79 -18.06 14.29 -2.25
C LYS A 79 -17.43 13.89 -0.90
N GLU A 80 -18.13 14.16 0.20
CA GLU A 80 -17.64 13.82 1.55
C GLU A 80 -17.46 12.32 1.74
N ALA A 81 -18.38 11.51 1.21
CA ALA A 81 -18.36 10.06 1.33
C ALA A 81 -17.32 9.38 0.41
N MET A 82 -16.93 10.03 -0.70
CA MET A 82 -15.88 9.56 -1.59
C MET A 82 -14.46 9.86 -1.06
N ILE A 83 -14.34 10.74 -0.07
CA ILE A 83 -13.06 11.10 0.56
C ILE A 83 -12.86 10.28 1.82
N SER A 84 -11.64 9.76 1.99
CA SER A 84 -11.31 8.99 3.18
C SER A 84 -9.85 9.17 3.56
N TYR A 85 -9.53 9.84 4.66
CA TYR A 85 -8.15 10.17 5.04
C TYR A 85 -7.56 9.20 6.06
N ASN A 86 -6.24 9.01 6.01
CA ASN A 86 -5.49 8.44 7.14
C ASN A 86 -4.94 9.54 8.07
N LEU A 87 -4.47 9.17 9.27
CA LEU A 87 -3.92 10.13 10.22
C LEU A 87 -2.70 10.92 9.70
N GLN A 88 -1.92 10.34 8.78
CA GLN A 88 -0.78 11.03 8.15
C GLN A 88 -1.25 12.20 7.31
N GLU A 89 -2.27 11.97 6.50
CA GLU A 89 -2.88 12.96 5.61
C GLU A 89 -3.54 14.07 6.43
N ILE A 90 -4.25 13.72 7.51
CA ILE A 90 -4.85 14.68 8.45
C ILE A 90 -3.77 15.55 9.11
N ALA A 91 -2.62 14.97 9.46
CA ALA A 91 -1.49 15.69 10.03
C ALA A 91 -0.67 16.51 9.00
N GLY A 92 -1.16 16.66 7.76
CA GLY A 92 -0.49 17.43 6.70
C GLY A 92 0.68 16.71 6.02
N GLY A 93 0.86 15.41 6.27
CA GLY A 93 1.93 14.58 5.71
C GLY A 93 1.51 13.70 4.53
N GLY A 94 0.43 14.05 3.83
CA GLY A 94 -0.08 13.30 2.68
C GLY A 94 0.90 13.32 1.49
N ASP A 95 1.00 12.19 0.79
CA ASP A 95 1.85 12.07 -0.40
C ASP A 95 1.14 12.70 -1.62
N ILE A 96 1.83 13.56 -2.36
CA ILE A 96 1.30 14.22 -3.57
C ILE A 96 1.64 13.34 -4.78
N GLY A 97 0.99 12.19 -4.86
CA GLY A 97 1.21 11.23 -5.95
C GLY A 97 -0.07 10.86 -6.70
N SER A 98 0.09 10.12 -7.80
CA SER A 98 -0.99 9.76 -8.73
C SER A 98 -2.19 9.08 -8.06
N PHE A 99 -2.00 8.30 -7.00
CA PHE A 99 -3.11 7.70 -6.26
C PHE A 99 -3.94 8.72 -5.47
N ASN A 100 -3.29 9.73 -4.88
CA ASN A 100 -4.00 10.79 -4.16
C ASN A 100 -4.73 11.73 -5.13
N GLU A 101 -4.12 12.00 -6.28
CA GLU A 101 -4.79 12.72 -7.38
C GLU A 101 -6.06 12.01 -7.85
N LEU A 102 -5.99 10.69 -8.07
CA LEU A 102 -7.19 9.89 -8.39
C LEU A 102 -8.26 10.03 -7.30
N ARG A 103 -7.90 9.92 -6.02
CA ARG A 103 -8.84 10.09 -4.90
C ARG A 103 -9.55 11.44 -4.93
N ILE A 104 -8.78 12.52 -5.13
CA ILE A 104 -9.31 13.88 -5.23
C ILE A 104 -10.22 14.01 -6.45
N MET A 105 -9.83 13.47 -7.61
CA MET A 105 -10.63 13.51 -8.82
C MET A 105 -11.98 12.78 -8.65
N LEU A 106 -11.99 11.61 -8.00
CA LEU A 106 -13.23 10.91 -7.71
C LEU A 106 -14.20 11.72 -6.84
N SER A 107 -13.70 12.45 -5.84
CA SER A 107 -14.55 13.22 -4.93
C SER A 107 -14.91 14.62 -5.43
N GLU A 108 -13.90 15.39 -5.86
CA GLU A 108 -14.02 16.81 -6.20
C GLU A 108 -14.49 17.03 -7.63
N SER A 109 -14.12 16.15 -8.57
CA SER A 109 -14.56 16.27 -9.96
C SER A 109 -15.84 15.48 -10.19
N ILE A 110 -15.84 14.17 -9.93
CA ILE A 110 -17.00 13.31 -10.25
C ILE A 110 -18.09 13.45 -9.18
N GLY A 111 -17.74 13.27 -7.90
CA GLY A 111 -18.69 13.35 -6.79
C GLY A 111 -19.43 14.69 -6.76
N MET A 112 -18.69 15.80 -6.66
CA MET A 112 -19.28 17.15 -6.61
C MET A 112 -20.10 17.50 -7.87
N ALA A 113 -19.61 17.19 -9.07
CA ALA A 113 -20.35 17.54 -10.29
C ALA A 113 -21.68 16.77 -10.40
N TYR A 114 -21.72 15.54 -9.90
CA TYR A 114 -22.97 14.78 -9.80
C TYR A 114 -23.94 15.42 -8.81
N GLU A 115 -23.46 15.81 -7.62
CA GLU A 115 -24.29 16.48 -6.59
C GLU A 115 -24.92 17.78 -7.08
N LEU A 116 -24.16 18.56 -7.85
CA LEU A 116 -24.61 19.85 -8.40
C LEU A 116 -25.47 19.67 -9.67
N GLY A 117 -25.69 18.44 -10.13
CA GLY A 117 -26.43 18.15 -11.35
C GLY A 117 -25.77 18.69 -12.62
N MET A 118 -24.44 18.91 -12.59
CA MET A 118 -23.73 19.70 -13.59
C MET A 118 -23.28 18.89 -14.81
N ALA A 119 -22.99 17.60 -14.66
CA ALA A 119 -22.78 16.72 -15.81
C ALA A 119 -22.76 15.24 -15.41
N SER A 120 -23.08 14.39 -16.40
CA SER A 120 -22.84 12.96 -16.34
C SER A 120 -21.63 12.52 -17.16
N ILE A 121 -21.02 13.37 -17.98
CA ILE A 121 -19.92 12.99 -18.89
C ILE A 121 -18.64 13.74 -18.53
N PHE A 122 -17.55 12.98 -18.38
CA PHE A 122 -16.23 13.46 -18.04
C PHE A 122 -15.18 12.89 -19.00
N VAL A 123 -14.10 13.64 -19.20
CA VAL A 123 -12.98 13.25 -20.06
C VAL A 123 -11.69 13.42 -19.30
N SER A 124 -10.84 12.39 -19.26
CA SER A 124 -9.46 12.52 -18.81
C SER A 124 -8.53 12.24 -19.99
N GLU A 125 -7.55 13.11 -20.18
CA GLU A 125 -6.60 13.03 -21.28
C GLU A 125 -5.18 12.92 -20.74
N ASP A 126 -4.37 12.13 -21.44
CA ASP A 126 -2.91 12.17 -21.39
C ASP A 126 -2.45 12.46 -22.82
N SER A 127 -2.42 13.75 -23.17
CA SER A 127 -2.11 14.22 -24.52
C SER A 127 -0.67 13.88 -24.94
N GLU A 128 0.25 13.77 -23.97
CA GLU A 128 1.65 13.40 -24.23
C GLU A 128 1.76 11.97 -24.76
N ARG A 129 0.94 11.07 -24.22
CA ARG A 129 0.90 9.66 -24.65
C ARG A 129 -0.26 9.33 -25.59
N ASP A 130 -1.02 10.34 -25.99
CA ASP A 130 -2.19 10.22 -26.86
C ASP A 130 -3.22 9.21 -26.32
N ARG A 131 -3.56 9.32 -25.03
CA ARG A 131 -4.55 8.45 -24.36
C ARG A 131 -5.72 9.28 -23.84
N LEU A 132 -6.92 8.73 -23.95
CA LEU A 132 -8.14 9.35 -23.47
C LEU A 132 -9.03 8.33 -22.75
N ILE A 133 -9.67 8.78 -21.67
CA ILE A 133 -10.74 8.08 -20.96
C ILE A 133 -11.97 8.97 -21.00
N LYS A 134 -13.00 8.53 -21.70
CA LYS A 134 -14.33 9.11 -21.58
C LYS A 134 -15.14 8.30 -20.58
N LEU A 135 -15.77 8.99 -19.65
CA LEU A 135 -16.54 8.42 -18.56
C LEU A 135 -17.94 9.02 -18.55
N LYS A 136 -18.97 8.18 -18.50
CA LYS A 136 -20.35 8.57 -18.32
C LYS A 136 -20.89 7.98 -17.02
N VAL A 137 -21.33 8.81 -16.10
CA VAL A 137 -22.05 8.40 -14.88
C VAL A 137 -23.48 8.02 -15.25
N THR A 138 -23.86 6.78 -14.92
CA THR A 138 -25.17 6.21 -15.25
C THR A 138 -26.09 6.08 -14.04
N GLY A 139 -25.54 6.13 -12.82
CA GLY A 139 -26.33 6.11 -11.59
C GLY A 139 -25.48 6.25 -10.33
N LEU A 140 -26.16 6.50 -9.22
CA LEU A 140 -25.56 6.63 -7.90
C LEU A 140 -26.37 5.81 -6.90
N TYR A 141 -25.68 4.90 -6.22
CA TYR A 141 -26.29 3.91 -5.35
C TYR A 141 -25.63 3.93 -3.97
N LYS A 142 -26.36 3.51 -2.93
CA LYS A 142 -25.80 3.33 -1.60
C LYS A 142 -25.44 1.86 -1.37
N MET A 143 -24.18 1.62 -0.97
CA MET A 143 -23.71 0.31 -0.51
C MET A 143 -24.08 0.09 0.96
N ASP A 144 -23.87 1.14 1.75
CA ASP A 144 -24.33 1.31 3.12
C ASP A 144 -24.61 2.81 3.35
N ASP A 145 -24.90 3.21 4.59
CA ASP A 145 -25.28 4.58 4.91
C ASP A 145 -24.17 5.63 4.67
N ASP A 146 -22.91 5.18 4.52
CA ASP A 146 -21.74 6.04 4.39
C ASP A 146 -20.93 5.81 3.10
N THR A 147 -21.26 4.78 2.31
CA THR A 147 -20.46 4.34 1.17
C THR A 147 -21.26 4.43 -0.14
N PRO A 148 -21.00 5.44 -0.99
CA PRO A 148 -21.61 5.52 -2.31
C PRO A 148 -20.94 4.56 -3.30
N LEU A 149 -21.71 4.14 -4.29
CA LEU A 149 -21.23 3.46 -5.50
C LEU A 149 -21.72 4.26 -6.70
N ILE A 150 -20.77 4.74 -7.51
CA ILE A 150 -21.06 5.48 -8.73
C ILE A 150 -21.01 4.50 -9.90
N ALA A 151 -22.15 4.23 -10.52
CA ALA A 151 -22.20 3.41 -11.73
C ALA A 151 -21.75 4.24 -12.92
N VAL A 152 -20.87 3.67 -13.75
CA VAL A 152 -20.27 4.38 -14.88
C VAL A 152 -20.19 3.48 -16.11
N GLU A 153 -20.17 4.11 -17.28
CA GLU A 153 -19.76 3.52 -18.54
C GLU A 153 -18.52 4.27 -19.03
N TYR A 154 -17.51 3.57 -19.54
CA TYR A 154 -16.29 4.22 -20.01
C TYR A 154 -15.85 3.73 -21.39
N LYS A 155 -15.15 4.60 -22.13
CA LYS A 155 -14.50 4.29 -23.40
C LYS A 155 -13.06 4.78 -23.36
N LEU A 156 -12.16 3.98 -23.89
CA LEU A 156 -10.76 4.34 -24.08
C LEU A 156 -10.56 4.81 -25.52
N GLY A 157 -9.73 5.83 -25.71
CA GLY A 157 -9.46 6.40 -27.03
C GLY A 157 -8.13 7.15 -27.10
N ASN A 158 -7.98 7.93 -28.15
CA ASN A 158 -6.82 8.76 -28.44
C ASN A 158 -7.19 10.23 -28.22
N ALA A 159 -6.33 11.00 -27.55
CA ALA A 159 -6.62 12.40 -27.23
C ALA A 159 -6.60 13.29 -28.48
N LYS A 160 -5.83 12.91 -29.52
CA LYS A 160 -5.70 13.69 -30.76
C LYS A 160 -6.87 13.52 -31.73
N ASP A 161 -7.64 12.46 -31.58
CA ASP A 161 -8.71 12.08 -32.50
C ASP A 161 -10.10 12.47 -31.97
N ASP A 162 -10.19 13.08 -30.79
CA ASP A 162 -11.46 13.28 -30.08
C ASP A 162 -11.86 14.76 -30.03
N ASP A 163 -13.00 15.08 -30.66
CA ASP A 163 -13.67 16.39 -30.59
C ASP A 163 -14.76 16.40 -29.48
N GLU A 164 -14.73 15.42 -28.56
CA GLU A 164 -15.89 15.05 -27.75
C GLU A 164 -16.17 15.99 -26.55
N GLU A 165 -17.46 16.35 -26.40
CA GLU A 165 -17.97 17.15 -25.27
C GLU A 165 -17.92 16.37 -23.94
N GLY A 166 -17.45 17.05 -22.88
CA GLY A 166 -17.47 16.56 -21.50
C GLY A 166 -16.67 17.45 -20.56
N ASN A 167 -16.81 17.25 -19.25
CA ASN A 167 -16.00 17.97 -18.29
C ASN A 167 -14.60 17.39 -18.20
N LEU A 168 -13.60 18.22 -18.50
CA LEU A 168 -12.19 17.83 -18.42
C LEU A 168 -11.78 17.55 -16.97
N MET A 169 -11.28 16.35 -16.73
CA MET A 169 -10.64 15.92 -15.49
C MET A 169 -9.12 16.06 -15.65
N LEU A 170 -8.54 16.96 -14.87
CA LEU A 170 -7.09 17.14 -14.84
C LEU A 170 -6.46 15.99 -14.07
N ASN A 171 -5.62 15.22 -14.76
CA ASN A 171 -4.82 14.15 -14.17
C ASN A 171 -3.39 14.22 -14.70
N SER A 172 -2.41 13.93 -13.85
CA SER A 172 -1.06 13.59 -14.28
C SER A 172 -1.10 12.34 -15.16
N PRO A 173 -0.05 12.09 -15.97
CA PRO A 173 0.02 10.88 -16.78
C PRO A 173 -0.07 9.58 -15.95
N GLY A 174 0.48 9.58 -14.74
CA GLY A 174 0.35 8.49 -13.77
C GLY A 174 -1.07 8.40 -13.17
N GLY A 175 -1.70 9.54 -12.89
CA GLY A 175 -3.11 9.65 -12.48
C GLY A 175 -4.06 9.01 -13.51
N HIS A 176 -3.84 9.30 -14.78
CA HIS A 176 -4.56 8.69 -15.90
C HIS A 176 -4.34 7.17 -15.97
N THR A 177 -3.09 6.71 -15.81
CA THR A 177 -2.75 5.28 -15.79
C THR A 177 -3.49 4.54 -14.65
N VAL A 178 -3.47 5.07 -13.42
CA VAL A 178 -4.15 4.43 -12.28
C VAL A 178 -5.68 4.48 -12.44
N PHE A 179 -6.23 5.56 -13.00
CA PHE A 179 -7.67 5.67 -13.23
C PHE A 179 -8.16 4.65 -14.25
N ARG A 180 -7.46 4.52 -15.40
CA ARG A 180 -7.75 3.49 -16.39
C ARG A 180 -7.76 2.10 -15.76
N LYS A 181 -6.74 1.80 -14.94
CA LYS A 181 -6.60 0.50 -14.31
C LYS A 181 -7.73 0.21 -13.33
N LEU A 182 -8.17 1.20 -12.56
CA LEU A 182 -9.33 1.08 -11.66
C LEU A 182 -10.61 0.71 -12.44
N LEU A 183 -10.88 1.41 -13.54
CA LEU A 183 -12.06 1.16 -14.39
C LEU A 183 -12.05 -0.25 -14.98
N GLU A 184 -10.89 -0.70 -15.50
CA GLU A 184 -10.71 -2.04 -16.04
C GLU A 184 -10.94 -3.13 -14.98
N ILE A 185 -10.40 -2.95 -13.77
CA ILE A 185 -10.58 -3.89 -12.64
C ILE A 185 -12.08 -4.01 -12.30
N ASN A 186 -12.74 -2.89 -12.09
CA ASN A 186 -14.14 -2.89 -11.68
C ASN A 186 -15.08 -3.44 -12.78
N ALA A 187 -14.73 -3.25 -14.06
CA ALA A 187 -15.42 -3.88 -15.19
C ALA A 187 -15.23 -5.41 -15.24
N THR A 188 -14.17 -5.96 -14.64
CA THR A 188 -14.01 -7.42 -14.49
C THR A 188 -14.76 -7.99 -13.28
N HIS A 189 -14.97 -7.16 -12.26
CA HIS A 189 -15.71 -7.54 -11.05
C HIS A 189 -17.23 -7.45 -11.22
N SER A 190 -17.74 -6.60 -12.11
CA SER A 190 -19.18 -6.46 -12.35
C SER A 190 -19.81 -7.76 -12.88
N SER A 191 -21.03 -8.07 -12.43
CA SER A 191 -21.85 -9.14 -13.01
C SER A 191 -22.67 -8.69 -14.22
N GLU A 192 -22.62 -7.41 -14.58
CA GLU A 192 -23.40 -6.87 -15.70
C GLU A 192 -23.02 -7.52 -17.02
N ASP A 193 -24.04 -7.76 -17.84
CA ASP A 193 -23.86 -8.43 -19.12
C ASP A 193 -23.09 -7.53 -20.10
N ARG A 194 -21.89 -7.98 -20.47
CA ARG A 194 -21.02 -7.31 -21.44
C ARG A 194 -21.63 -7.23 -22.84
N SER A 195 -22.73 -7.95 -23.11
CA SER A 195 -23.51 -7.81 -24.34
C SER A 195 -24.06 -6.39 -24.56
N ARG A 196 -24.28 -5.59 -23.49
CA ARG A 196 -24.68 -4.18 -23.61
C ARG A 196 -23.57 -3.29 -24.17
N SER A 197 -22.31 -3.64 -23.93
CA SER A 197 -21.14 -2.86 -24.38
C SER A 197 -21.02 -2.82 -25.91
N SER A 198 -21.50 -3.86 -26.60
CA SER A 198 -21.48 -3.91 -28.07
C SER A 198 -22.50 -2.97 -28.73
N ILE A 199 -23.48 -2.46 -27.97
CA ILE A 199 -24.51 -1.55 -28.48
C ILE A 199 -24.11 -0.08 -28.31
N THR A 200 -23.51 0.27 -27.17
CA THR A 200 -23.12 1.67 -26.86
C THR A 200 -21.67 2.00 -27.21
N GLY A 201 -20.82 0.99 -27.42
CA GLY A 201 -19.37 1.16 -27.57
C GLY A 201 -18.66 1.58 -26.28
N MET A 202 -19.37 1.59 -25.14
CA MET A 202 -18.82 1.87 -23.82
C MET A 202 -18.85 0.62 -22.95
N THR A 203 -17.88 0.49 -22.04
CA THR A 203 -17.73 -0.63 -21.12
C THR A 203 -18.34 -0.25 -19.76
N PRO A 204 -19.29 -1.03 -19.22
CA PRO A 204 -19.83 -0.78 -17.88
C PRO A 204 -18.78 -1.04 -16.80
N SER A 205 -18.77 -0.19 -15.78
CA SER A 205 -17.91 -0.27 -14.60
C SER A 205 -18.58 0.47 -13.43
N TYR A 206 -17.86 0.62 -12.33
CA TYR A 206 -18.33 1.39 -11.18
C TYR A 206 -17.13 1.99 -10.44
N LEU A 207 -17.38 2.98 -9.59
CA LEU A 207 -16.39 3.65 -8.76
C LEU A 207 -16.83 3.59 -7.30
N LEU A 208 -15.87 3.28 -6.42
CA LEU A 208 -16.01 3.26 -4.98
C LEU A 208 -15.05 4.27 -4.35
N PRO A 209 -15.30 4.72 -3.11
CA PRO A 209 -14.34 5.49 -2.35
C PRO A 209 -13.00 4.75 -2.23
N LEU A 210 -11.90 5.45 -2.49
CA LEU A 210 -10.56 4.90 -2.41
C LEU A 210 -9.92 5.30 -1.08
N HIS A 211 -9.63 4.28 -0.27
CA HIS A 211 -9.04 4.42 1.06
C HIS A 211 -7.52 4.23 0.97
N PRO A 212 -6.71 4.97 1.74
CA PRO A 212 -5.31 4.64 1.94
C PRO A 212 -5.16 3.20 2.41
N LEU A 213 -4.13 2.51 1.92
CA LEU A 213 -3.87 1.14 2.34
C LEU A 213 -3.47 1.09 3.82
N ASN A 214 -4.05 0.15 4.56
CA ASN A 214 -3.62 -0.15 5.91
C ASN A 214 -2.24 -0.85 5.91
N HIS A 215 -1.60 -0.92 7.08
CA HIS A 215 -0.26 -1.51 7.20
C HIS A 215 -0.20 -3.00 6.86
N ARG A 216 -1.26 -3.75 7.16
CA ARG A 216 -1.35 -5.18 6.83
C ARG A 216 -1.29 -5.38 5.32
N ASP A 217 -2.03 -4.56 4.59
CA ASP A 217 -2.09 -4.59 3.14
C ASP A 217 -0.77 -4.18 2.51
N ILE A 218 -0.20 -3.05 2.92
CA ILE A 218 1.13 -2.59 2.48
C ILE A 218 2.16 -3.69 2.73
N GLY A 219 2.19 -4.24 3.94
CA GLY A 219 3.14 -5.28 4.32
C GLY A 219 2.98 -6.58 3.52
N SER A 220 1.76 -6.94 3.14
CA SER A 220 1.49 -8.08 2.25
C SER A 220 1.94 -7.79 0.81
N LEU A 221 1.65 -6.60 0.27
CA LEU A 221 2.03 -6.21 -1.09
C LEU A 221 3.54 -6.04 -1.24
N CYS A 222 4.26 -5.72 -0.18
CA CYS A 222 5.73 -5.63 -0.21
C CYS A 222 6.45 -6.98 -0.07
N LYS A 223 5.76 -8.13 0.04
CA LYS A 223 6.40 -9.44 0.29
C LYS A 223 6.95 -10.08 -0.99
N ASP A 224 6.24 -9.96 -2.10
CA ASP A 224 6.49 -10.76 -3.30
C ASP A 224 7.43 -10.04 -4.27
N VAL A 225 8.64 -9.72 -3.79
CA VAL A 225 9.67 -9.00 -4.56
C VAL A 225 10.38 -9.85 -5.63
N GLY A 226 10.00 -11.12 -5.76
CA GLY A 226 10.61 -12.07 -6.70
C GLY A 226 12.10 -12.29 -6.43
N CYS A 227 12.79 -12.93 -7.37
CA CYS A 227 14.24 -13.10 -7.33
C CYS A 227 14.95 -11.75 -7.35
N ILE A 228 15.89 -11.50 -6.42
CA ILE A 228 16.60 -10.20 -6.36
C ILE A 228 17.48 -9.91 -7.58
N ILE A 229 17.82 -10.94 -8.37
CA ILE A 229 18.66 -10.82 -9.57
C ILE A 229 17.84 -10.68 -10.85
N CYS A 230 16.78 -11.47 -11.02
CA CYS A 230 16.03 -11.52 -12.27
C CYS A 230 14.52 -11.23 -12.13
N GLY A 231 14.00 -11.05 -10.92
CA GLY A 231 12.59 -10.73 -10.69
C GLY A 231 11.60 -11.90 -10.79
N SER A 232 12.06 -13.11 -11.15
CA SER A 232 11.18 -14.27 -11.28
C SER A 232 10.37 -14.55 -10.00
N PRO A 233 9.06 -14.84 -10.10
CA PRO A 233 8.18 -15.02 -8.95
C PRO A 233 8.46 -16.32 -8.17
N SER A 234 9.09 -17.32 -8.79
CA SER A 234 9.40 -18.62 -8.17
C SER A 234 10.74 -18.59 -7.42
N ALA A 235 10.87 -17.70 -6.43
CA ALA A 235 12.12 -17.52 -5.71
C ALA A 235 12.14 -18.25 -4.35
N ALA A 236 13.13 -19.13 -4.17
CA ALA A 236 13.47 -19.71 -2.88
C ALA A 236 14.40 -18.76 -2.11
N HIS A 237 14.28 -18.71 -0.78
CA HIS A 237 15.17 -17.90 0.03
C HIS A 237 16.54 -18.57 0.21
N CYS A 238 17.60 -17.78 0.35
CA CYS A 238 18.95 -18.27 0.66
C CYS A 238 18.90 -19.24 1.84
N SER A 239 19.34 -20.49 1.66
CA SER A 239 19.23 -21.54 2.69
C SER A 239 19.94 -21.20 4.01
N ARG A 240 20.96 -20.33 3.96
CA ARG A 240 21.74 -19.88 5.12
C ARG A 240 21.04 -18.77 5.91
N CYS A 241 20.86 -17.59 5.32
CA CYS A 241 20.29 -16.44 6.04
C CYS A 241 18.76 -16.36 5.96
N ARG A 242 18.15 -17.06 4.99
CA ARG A 242 16.71 -17.06 4.67
C ARG A 242 16.10 -15.68 4.39
N SER A 243 16.94 -14.67 4.16
CA SER A 243 16.52 -13.27 4.00
C SER A 243 16.36 -12.82 2.55
N ILE A 244 17.14 -13.39 1.61
CA ILE A 244 17.14 -12.92 0.21
C ILE A 244 16.58 -14.00 -0.71
N PRO A 245 15.59 -13.67 -1.56
CA PRO A 245 14.99 -14.59 -2.52
C PRO A 245 15.81 -14.72 -3.82
N TYR A 246 16.00 -15.95 -4.29
CA TYR A 246 16.62 -16.32 -5.57
C TYR A 246 15.80 -17.40 -6.27
N CYS A 247 15.61 -17.31 -7.59
CA CYS A 247 14.92 -18.37 -8.37
C CYS A 247 15.73 -19.67 -8.49
N GLY A 248 17.02 -19.66 -8.14
CA GLY A 248 17.87 -20.84 -8.16
C GLY A 248 19.33 -20.54 -7.88
N ALA A 249 20.14 -21.60 -7.84
CA ALA A 249 21.55 -21.52 -7.47
C ALA A 249 22.38 -20.60 -8.38
N ALA A 250 22.02 -20.46 -9.66
CA ALA A 250 22.71 -19.56 -10.59
C ALA A 250 22.61 -18.09 -10.13
N CYS A 251 21.40 -17.61 -9.85
CA CYS A 251 21.17 -16.24 -9.35
C CYS A 251 21.78 -16.03 -7.96
N GLN A 252 21.75 -17.04 -7.09
CA GLN A 252 22.40 -16.97 -5.78
C GLN A 252 23.93 -16.82 -5.91
N ARG A 253 24.56 -17.60 -6.80
CA ARG A 253 26.01 -17.54 -7.03
C ARG A 253 26.42 -16.19 -7.63
N SER A 254 25.64 -15.64 -8.55
CA SER A 254 25.94 -14.34 -9.15
C SER A 254 25.85 -13.19 -8.13
N ASP A 255 24.92 -13.25 -7.18
CA ASP A 255 24.80 -12.24 -6.11
C ASP A 255 25.80 -12.47 -4.95
N TRP A 256 26.44 -13.64 -4.89
CA TRP A 256 27.14 -14.09 -3.68
C TRP A 256 28.22 -13.11 -3.21
N GLN A 257 28.96 -12.49 -4.11
CA GLN A 257 30.01 -11.53 -3.73
C GLN A 257 29.46 -10.31 -2.97
N ARG A 258 28.26 -9.84 -3.34
CA ARG A 258 27.56 -8.76 -2.63
C ARG A 258 26.84 -9.27 -1.38
N HIS A 259 26.18 -10.43 -1.49
CA HIS A 259 25.36 -10.99 -0.43
C HIS A 259 26.18 -11.54 0.75
N LYS A 260 27.34 -12.16 0.49
CA LYS A 260 28.14 -12.95 1.47
C LYS A 260 28.33 -12.23 2.79
N THR A 261 28.75 -10.97 2.78
CA THR A 261 29.01 -10.20 4.00
C THR A 261 27.74 -10.06 4.85
N SER A 262 26.61 -9.69 4.22
CA SER A 262 25.32 -9.57 4.91
C SER A 262 24.77 -10.93 5.39
N CYS A 263 24.96 -11.97 4.57
CA CYS A 263 24.55 -13.34 4.86
C CYS A 263 25.27 -13.89 6.09
N LEU A 264 26.60 -13.77 6.10
CA LEU A 264 27.46 -14.20 7.21
C LEU A 264 27.15 -13.41 8.47
N ALA A 265 26.96 -12.09 8.36
CA ALA A 265 26.63 -11.28 9.52
C ALA A 265 25.34 -11.78 10.18
N LEU A 266 24.30 -12.14 9.41
CA LEU A 266 23.04 -12.68 9.95
C LEU A 266 23.23 -14.04 10.62
N ASP A 267 24.10 -14.87 10.07
CA ASP A 267 24.41 -16.20 10.60
C ASP A 267 25.19 -16.16 11.92
N THR A 268 26.21 -15.29 12.03
CA THR A 268 27.16 -15.25 13.16
C THR A 268 26.92 -14.10 14.15
N GLY A 269 25.75 -13.45 14.07
CA GLY A 269 25.40 -12.34 14.96
C GLY A 269 25.27 -12.74 16.42
N ILE A 270 25.50 -11.80 17.33
CA ILE A 270 25.07 -11.95 18.72
C ILE A 270 23.56 -11.71 18.73
N TRP A 271 22.81 -12.61 19.36
CA TRP A 271 21.36 -12.52 19.48
C TRP A 271 20.98 -12.30 20.93
N ILE A 272 20.19 -11.27 21.19
CA ILE A 272 19.64 -10.94 22.50
C ILE A 272 18.29 -11.62 22.61
N ARG A 273 18.15 -12.54 23.57
CA ARG A 273 16.90 -13.24 23.85
C ARG A 273 16.04 -12.37 24.76
N THR A 274 14.80 -12.11 24.39
CA THR A 274 13.86 -11.38 25.23
C THR A 274 12.48 -12.02 25.22
N LYS A 275 11.85 -12.05 26.39
CA LYS A 275 10.43 -12.33 26.51
C LYS A 275 9.63 -11.08 26.15
N TYR A 276 8.59 -11.26 25.36
CA TYR A 276 7.58 -10.24 25.15
C TYR A 276 6.26 -10.72 25.72
N SER A 277 5.36 -9.79 25.98
CA SER A 277 3.97 -10.07 26.32
C SER A 277 3.10 -9.58 25.18
N THR A 278 2.04 -10.33 24.88
CA THR A 278 0.97 -9.85 24.01
C THR A 278 0.18 -8.81 24.80
N THR A 279 0.29 -7.56 24.40
CA THR A 279 -0.53 -6.50 24.99
C THR A 279 -1.77 -6.34 24.12
N ASN A 280 -2.95 -6.29 24.72
CA ASN A 280 -4.15 -5.72 24.09
C ASN A 280 -3.93 -4.23 23.93
N LEU A 281 -3.14 -3.85 22.92
CA LEU A 281 -2.93 -2.46 22.54
C LEU A 281 -4.17 -1.98 21.76
N GLN A 282 -5.30 -1.91 22.46
CA GLN A 282 -6.43 -1.08 22.05
C GLN A 282 -5.96 0.38 22.04
N GLY A 283 -6.30 1.11 20.98
CA GLY A 283 -6.02 2.55 20.90
C GLY A 283 -4.70 2.94 20.23
N MET A 284 -3.99 2.00 19.59
CA MET A 284 -2.80 2.38 18.82
C MET A 284 -3.18 3.05 17.50
N LEU A 285 -3.08 4.38 17.49
CA LEU A 285 -3.22 5.21 16.30
C LEU A 285 -1.99 5.08 15.40
N ASN A 286 -2.21 4.69 14.14
CA ASN A 286 -1.16 4.65 13.12
C ASN A 286 -1.41 5.69 12.06
N ARG A 287 -0.32 6.27 11.56
CA ARG A 287 -0.35 7.28 10.48
C ARG A 287 -1.14 6.81 9.26
N THR A 288 -1.10 5.52 8.89
CA THR A 288 -1.83 5.00 7.72
C THR A 288 -3.21 4.41 8.02
N SER A 289 -3.64 4.37 9.29
CA SER A 289 -4.95 3.83 9.68
C SER A 289 -5.97 4.96 9.80
N GLN A 290 -7.24 4.66 9.50
CA GLN A 290 -8.36 5.61 9.60
C GLN A 290 -9.04 5.59 10.97
N ALA A 291 -8.90 4.47 11.68
CA ALA A 291 -9.44 4.25 13.01
C ALA A 291 -8.46 3.42 13.84
N VAL A 292 -8.75 3.28 15.13
CA VAL A 292 -8.06 2.34 16.01
C VAL A 292 -8.28 0.92 15.47
N GLU A 293 -7.23 0.29 14.96
CA GLU A 293 -7.30 -1.10 14.54
C GLU A 293 -7.29 -2.02 15.76
N ASN A 294 -8.26 -2.94 15.84
CA ASN A 294 -8.21 -4.05 16.79
C ASN A 294 -7.11 -5.02 16.33
N ILE A 295 -5.97 -4.99 17.01
CA ILE A 295 -4.91 -5.98 16.80
C ILE A 295 -5.42 -7.31 17.39
N PRO A 296 -5.41 -8.42 16.62
CA PRO A 296 -5.88 -9.72 17.11
C PRO A 296 -5.16 -10.13 18.41
N GLN A 297 -5.94 -10.65 19.37
CA GLN A 297 -5.53 -10.87 20.76
C GLN A 297 -4.53 -12.03 20.96
N GLU A 298 -4.31 -12.87 19.95
CA GLU A 298 -3.33 -13.94 20.01
C GLU A 298 -2.75 -14.12 18.63
N ASN A 299 -1.46 -13.80 18.47
CA ASN A 299 -0.66 -14.39 17.42
C ASN A 299 0.77 -14.50 17.95
N GLU A 300 1.20 -15.72 18.29
CA GLU A 300 2.59 -16.08 17.99
C GLU A 300 2.89 -15.61 16.55
N PRO A 301 4.11 -15.19 16.19
CA PRO A 301 4.45 -14.74 14.84
C PRO A 301 4.12 -15.82 13.78
N ALA A 302 2.86 -15.90 13.39
CA ALA A 302 2.31 -17.01 12.65
C ALA A 302 2.80 -16.90 11.21
N GLY A 303 3.36 -17.99 10.69
CA GLY A 303 3.88 -18.05 9.33
C GLY A 303 5.34 -17.63 9.17
N TYR A 304 6.07 -17.31 10.25
CA TYR A 304 7.53 -17.16 10.17
C TYR A 304 8.29 -18.47 10.40
N GLY A 305 7.78 -19.38 11.27
CA GLY A 305 8.50 -20.61 11.62
C GLY A 305 9.93 -20.32 12.07
N ASP A 306 10.90 -21.05 11.53
CA ASP A 306 12.33 -20.84 11.79
C ASP A 306 12.96 -19.67 11.01
N ASN A 307 12.18 -18.91 10.24
CA ASN A 307 12.71 -17.83 9.41
C ASN A 307 13.01 -16.58 10.24
N SER A 308 14.10 -15.90 9.89
CA SER A 308 14.39 -14.58 10.45
C SER A 308 13.48 -13.54 9.78
N PHE A 309 13.00 -12.58 10.55
CA PHE A 309 12.19 -11.46 10.06
C PHE A 309 12.64 -10.15 10.70
N ILE A 310 12.21 -9.02 10.15
CA ILE A 310 12.56 -7.71 10.70
C ILE A 310 11.45 -7.24 11.61
N VAL A 311 11.82 -6.82 12.81
CA VAL A 311 10.94 -6.18 13.78
C VAL A 311 11.37 -4.74 13.99
N LYS A 312 10.41 -3.86 14.20
CA LYS A 312 10.67 -2.56 14.78
C LYS A 312 10.60 -2.68 16.29
N LEU A 313 11.66 -2.24 16.95
CA LEU A 313 11.68 -1.98 18.39
C LEU A 313 11.51 -0.48 18.61
N GLN A 314 10.59 -0.11 19.48
CA GLN A 314 10.34 1.28 19.84
C GLN A 314 10.28 1.43 21.36
N LEU A 315 11.24 2.17 21.91
CA LEU A 315 11.28 2.50 23.32
C LEU A 315 10.14 3.46 23.66
N SER A 316 9.45 3.20 24.76
CA SER A 316 8.45 4.11 25.31
C SER A 316 9.10 5.44 25.71
N PRO A 317 8.68 6.58 25.11
CA PRO A 317 9.23 7.88 25.46
C PRO A 317 8.72 8.39 26.82
N VAL A 318 7.67 7.77 27.38
CA VAL A 318 7.01 8.22 28.61
C VAL A 318 7.77 7.72 29.83
N ASP A 319 8.07 6.42 29.88
CA ASP A 319 8.64 5.77 31.08
C ASP A 319 9.99 5.10 30.83
N GLY A 320 10.40 4.90 29.56
CA GLY A 320 11.62 4.18 29.20
C GLY A 320 11.69 2.74 29.69
N ASN A 321 10.62 2.20 30.28
CA ASN A 321 10.59 0.88 30.94
C ASN A 321 9.91 -0.19 30.10
N SER A 322 9.42 0.18 28.92
CA SER A 322 8.87 -0.77 27.96
C SER A 322 9.32 -0.47 26.54
N MET A 323 9.40 -1.52 25.72
CA MET A 323 9.62 -1.42 24.28
C MET A 323 8.47 -2.11 23.55
N LEU A 324 7.86 -1.39 22.63
CA LEU A 324 6.95 -1.98 21.67
C LEU A 324 7.75 -2.74 20.61
N VAL A 325 7.32 -3.96 20.27
CA VAL A 325 7.93 -4.82 19.26
C VAL A 325 6.88 -5.33 18.27
N TYR A 326 7.11 -5.14 16.97
CA TYR A 326 6.18 -5.58 15.92
C TYR A 326 6.89 -5.74 14.57
N ASP A 327 6.38 -6.60 13.69
CA ASP A 327 6.86 -6.72 12.30
C ASP A 327 6.25 -5.64 11.41
N ARG A 328 6.79 -5.47 10.20
CA ARG A 328 6.27 -4.51 9.22
C ARG A 328 4.79 -4.70 8.91
N LYS A 329 4.24 -5.91 9.03
CA LYS A 329 2.84 -6.23 8.72
C LYS A 329 1.91 -6.10 9.92
N ARG A 330 2.45 -5.88 11.13
CA ARG A 330 1.72 -6.03 12.40
C ARG A 330 0.98 -7.37 12.50
N SER A 331 1.53 -8.39 11.87
CA SER A 331 1.07 -9.77 12.04
C SER A 331 1.34 -10.25 13.46
N PHE A 332 2.33 -9.64 14.13
CA PHE A 332 2.51 -9.73 15.57
C PHE A 332 2.76 -8.33 16.16
N VAL A 333 2.24 -8.10 17.36
CA VAL A 333 2.54 -6.92 18.17
C VAL A 333 2.70 -7.38 19.62
N GLY A 334 3.76 -6.92 20.27
CA GLY A 334 4.04 -7.26 21.65
C GLY A 334 4.78 -6.16 22.37
N GLN A 335 4.93 -6.32 23.68
CA GLN A 335 5.64 -5.41 24.54
C GLN A 335 6.70 -6.17 25.34
N ILE A 336 7.94 -5.69 25.26
CA ILE A 336 9.04 -6.13 26.10
C ILE A 336 9.06 -5.20 27.31
N LEU A 337 8.92 -5.74 28.50
CA LEU A 337 8.92 -4.99 29.75
C LEU A 337 10.27 -5.15 30.46
N ARG A 338 10.83 -4.04 30.94
CA ARG A 338 12.08 -4.04 31.72
C ARG A 338 11.96 -4.89 32.99
N SER A 339 10.77 -4.97 33.58
CA SER A 339 10.48 -5.80 34.76
C SER A 339 10.61 -7.31 34.50
N ASN A 340 10.42 -7.75 33.25
CA ASN A 340 10.41 -9.18 32.92
C ASN A 340 11.81 -9.72 32.66
N ASP A 341 12.71 -8.90 32.12
CA ASP A 341 14.08 -9.27 31.78
C ASP A 341 14.97 -8.02 31.75
N HIS A 342 15.40 -7.57 32.93
CA HIS A 342 16.15 -6.32 33.09
C HIS A 342 17.45 -6.32 32.27
N GLU A 343 18.24 -7.40 32.33
CA GLU A 343 19.54 -7.46 31.67
C GLU A 343 19.41 -7.39 30.14
N ASN A 344 18.55 -8.20 29.54
CA ASN A 344 18.40 -8.19 28.08
C ASN A 344 17.63 -6.96 27.59
N PHE A 345 16.73 -6.38 28.42
CA PHE A 345 16.10 -5.10 28.12
C PHE A 345 17.13 -3.98 28.03
N GLU A 346 18.02 -3.82 29.01
CA GLU A 346 19.09 -2.81 28.99
C GLU A 346 20.02 -3.00 27.78
N ARG A 347 20.34 -4.25 27.44
CA ARG A 347 21.11 -4.57 26.23
C ARG A 347 20.38 -4.12 24.98
N LEU A 348 19.09 -4.43 24.83
CA LEU A 348 18.29 -3.95 23.70
C LEU A 348 18.19 -2.43 23.70
N GLN A 349 18.02 -1.78 24.84
CA GLN A 349 17.87 -0.34 24.95
C GLN A 349 19.10 0.39 24.39
N ARG A 350 20.31 -0.10 24.73
CA ARG A 350 21.56 0.39 24.14
C ARG A 350 21.62 0.21 22.62
N VAL A 351 20.99 -0.84 22.08
CA VAL A 351 20.89 -1.04 20.63
C VAL A 351 19.86 -0.07 20.03
N VAL A 352 18.68 0.06 20.63
CA VAL A 352 17.61 0.99 20.18
C VAL A 352 18.11 2.44 20.19
N SER A 353 18.91 2.83 21.18
CA SER A 353 19.45 4.19 21.29
C SER A 353 20.41 4.57 20.14
N THR A 354 20.90 3.59 19.37
CA THR A 354 21.68 3.85 18.14
C THR A 354 20.80 4.10 16.90
N GLY A 355 19.49 3.89 17.03
CA GLY A 355 18.50 4.09 15.99
C GLY A 355 17.99 5.52 15.90
N HIS A 356 16.86 5.68 15.22
CA HIS A 356 16.28 6.99 14.93
C HIS A 356 15.84 7.70 16.21
N LEU A 357 16.37 8.92 16.41
CA LEU A 357 16.19 9.75 17.62
C LEU A 357 16.49 8.99 18.93
N GLY A 358 17.23 7.89 18.87
CA GLY A 358 17.46 7.01 20.01
C GLY A 358 16.22 6.28 20.55
N LEU A 359 15.08 6.33 19.84
CA LEU A 359 13.81 5.79 20.30
C LEU A 359 13.34 4.57 19.51
N LYS A 360 13.82 4.36 18.28
CA LYS A 360 13.37 3.25 17.45
C LYS A 360 14.46 2.69 16.54
N ILE A 361 14.44 1.38 16.32
CA ILE A 361 15.35 0.69 15.40
C ILE A 361 14.67 -0.53 14.77
N TYR A 362 15.12 -0.92 13.57
CA TYR A 362 14.72 -2.17 12.94
C TYR A 362 15.81 -3.23 13.11
N LEU A 363 15.45 -4.39 13.67
CA LEU A 363 16.36 -5.51 13.90
C LEU A 363 15.84 -6.80 13.28
N TRP A 364 16.78 -7.63 12.83
CA TRP A 364 16.48 -9.02 12.52
C TRP A 364 16.15 -9.77 13.79
N SER A 365 15.08 -10.54 13.78
CA SER A 365 14.60 -11.34 14.90
C SER A 365 14.17 -12.74 14.43
N LYS A 366 14.18 -13.69 15.36
CA LYS A 366 13.55 -15.01 15.19
C LYS A 366 12.62 -15.27 16.36
N TYR A 367 11.49 -15.91 16.09
CA TYR A 367 10.63 -16.44 17.12
C TYR A 367 11.16 -17.80 17.56
N VAL A 368 11.24 -18.05 18.87
CA VAL A 368 11.78 -19.30 19.41
C VAL A 368 10.82 -20.00 20.38
N GLY A 369 9.52 -19.69 20.30
CA GLY A 369 8.49 -20.22 21.19
C GLY A 369 8.39 -19.47 22.52
N ASP A 370 7.38 -19.80 23.33
CA ASP A 370 7.16 -19.27 24.69
C ASP A 370 7.28 -17.74 24.77
N HIS A 371 6.62 -17.03 23.85
CA HIS A 371 6.65 -15.57 23.75
C HIS A 371 8.07 -14.98 23.80
N THR A 372 9.02 -15.68 23.18
CA THR A 372 10.42 -15.30 23.20
C THR A 372 10.89 -14.96 21.78
N LEU A 373 11.49 -13.77 21.66
CA LEU A 373 12.19 -13.34 20.47
C LEU A 373 13.69 -13.40 20.73
N VAL A 374 14.45 -13.76 19.71
CA VAL A 374 15.89 -13.50 19.68
C VAL A 374 16.14 -12.42 18.65
N SER A 375 16.62 -11.26 19.09
CA SER A 375 16.86 -10.07 18.26
C SER A 375 18.34 -9.87 18.07
N LYS A 376 18.78 -9.68 16.83
CA LYS A 376 20.20 -9.57 16.51
C LYS A 376 20.77 -8.23 16.99
N GLU A 377 21.80 -8.30 17.81
CA GLU A 377 22.60 -7.16 18.25
C GLU A 377 23.34 -6.55 17.03
N LYS A 378 23.00 -5.32 16.66
CA LYS A 378 23.56 -4.67 15.47
C LYS A 378 25.02 -4.27 15.76
N LYS A 379 25.98 -4.76 14.96
CA LYS A 379 27.37 -4.26 14.98
C LYS A 379 27.73 -3.29 13.84
N LYS A 380 27.02 -3.29 12.69
CA LYS A 380 27.24 -2.40 11.52
C LYS A 380 25.98 -2.25 10.63
N PRO A 381 25.87 -1.20 9.79
CA PRO A 381 24.78 -1.04 8.81
C PRO A 381 24.72 -2.22 7.82
N ASN A 382 23.51 -2.53 7.33
CA ASN A 382 23.27 -3.65 6.44
C ASN A 382 22.60 -3.10 5.17
N ILE A 383 23.32 -3.22 4.06
CA ILE A 383 22.99 -2.71 2.72
C ILE A 383 21.58 -3.11 2.26
N TYR A 384 21.02 -4.21 2.77
CA TYR A 384 19.69 -4.71 2.44
C TYR A 384 18.60 -4.33 3.45
N THR A 385 18.94 -3.70 4.58
CA THR A 385 17.98 -3.13 5.52
C THR A 385 18.10 -1.62 5.63
N ASP A 386 19.12 -1.01 5.04
CA ASP A 386 19.37 0.42 5.18
C ASP A 386 18.25 1.26 4.54
N HIS A 387 17.56 0.74 3.51
CA HIS A 387 16.34 1.34 2.96
C HIS A 387 15.10 1.18 3.87
N LEU A 388 15.11 0.24 4.82
CA LEU A 388 14.10 0.12 5.88
C LEU A 388 14.43 1.01 7.09
N THR A 389 15.67 1.50 7.18
CA THR A 389 16.12 2.47 8.19
C THR A 389 16.25 3.89 7.66
N GLN A 390 16.00 4.11 6.36
CA GLN A 390 15.89 5.47 5.84
C GLN A 390 14.71 6.16 6.52
N PRO A 391 14.84 7.46 6.85
CA PRO A 391 13.75 8.20 7.44
C PRO A 391 12.55 8.09 6.51
N ASP A 392 11.45 7.50 7.01
CA ASP A 392 10.15 8.01 6.61
C ASP A 392 10.25 9.51 6.85
N ASN A 393 10.09 10.34 5.81
CA ASN A 393 10.21 11.81 5.89
C ASN A 393 9.40 12.33 7.10
N GLU A 394 10.07 12.43 8.23
CA GLU A 394 9.61 13.07 9.45
C GLU A 394 10.08 14.50 9.29
N ILE A 395 9.16 15.34 8.80
CA ILE A 395 9.30 16.78 8.96
C ILE A 395 9.43 17.02 10.48
N ALA A 396 10.47 17.79 10.81
CA ALA A 396 10.85 18.21 12.15
C ALA A 396 9.70 18.85 12.95
#